data_AF-A0A7W9BBI0-F1
#
_entry.id   AF-A0A7W9BBI0-F1
#
_cell.length_a   1.000
_cell.length_b   1.000
_cell.length_c   1.000
_cell.angle_alpha   90.00
_cell.angle_beta   90.00
_cell.angle_gamma   90.00
#
_symmetry.space_group_name_H-M   'P 1'
#
loop_
_entity.id
_entity.type
_entity.pdbx_description
1 polymer ?
#
loop_
_entity_poly.entity_id
_entity_poly.type
_entity_poly.pdbx_seq_one_letter_code
_entity_poly.pdbx_strand_id
1 'polypeptide(L)'
;MLSILLLLPQVAKPVSSPPNDVVVVGHRAEDDLAKCLARACSPAEEVEASLQASVEQFADGRYNDAQRTLQRAIRRNRDHQAELPGPVSSLYATLATIAEHQGDEELWLSSARSNVRVLRRHLGAGSDATLEQRLAFADTLIGLGKRAAADDVCKDVQRSAGERGRTGLASSAAFRRAWLALLGQQDRKASRLADEAVLIAGSADRTMADLREIVRARIAIRHGDAGALDALAARLRQSTSKPPVLLFAPPIDDPNSKLLFADDPRVRFADVGYWVQPNGRTAGVEVLRTSGLGQWSRTILKQVSQRRYVPLDASPGQPGMYRIDRFTVRGSFGTPTGSHVSQRTGEPSIHIVDLTETDAMSVARRQHSEEGPR
;
A
#
# COMPACT_ATOMS: atom_id res chain seq x y z
N MET A 1 75.43 -26.67 21.51
CA MET A 1 75.54 -25.20 21.40
C MET A 1 74.16 -24.65 21.13
N LEU A 2 73.77 -23.65 21.92
CA LEU A 2 72.51 -22.92 21.90
C LEU A 2 72.26 -22.29 20.52
N SER A 3 71.08 -22.50 19.93
CA SER A 3 70.56 -21.63 18.87
C SER A 3 69.05 -21.52 19.06
N ILE A 4 68.69 -20.44 19.73
CA ILE A 4 67.35 -19.92 19.96
C ILE A 4 66.91 -19.26 18.65
N LEU A 5 65.86 -19.80 18.01
CA LEU A 5 65.14 -19.11 16.94
C LEU A 5 63.79 -18.65 17.53
N LEU A 6 63.75 -17.37 17.87
CA LEU A 6 62.57 -16.62 18.28
C LEU A 6 61.57 -16.54 17.12
N LEU A 7 60.40 -17.15 17.28
CA LEU A 7 59.22 -16.81 16.49
C LEU A 7 58.61 -15.52 17.06
N LEU A 8 58.69 -14.43 16.31
CA LEU A 8 57.91 -13.22 16.55
C LEU A 8 56.48 -13.44 16.02
N PRO A 9 55.43 -13.24 16.85
CA PRO A 9 54.07 -13.14 16.35
C PRO A 9 53.90 -11.82 15.59
N GLN A 10 53.57 -11.91 14.30
CA GLN A 10 53.12 -10.77 13.50
C GLN A 10 51.76 -10.31 14.02
N VAL A 11 51.76 -9.24 14.81
CA VAL A 11 50.53 -8.50 15.15
C VAL A 11 50.10 -7.76 13.89
N ALA A 12 49.14 -8.33 13.15
CA ALA A 12 48.47 -7.62 12.07
C ALA A 12 47.70 -6.43 12.67
N LYS A 13 48.11 -5.21 12.33
CA LYS A 13 47.36 -4.00 12.64
C LYS A 13 46.01 -4.07 11.90
N PRO A 14 44.87 -3.76 12.55
CA PRO A 14 43.61 -3.61 11.83
C PRO A 14 43.76 -2.44 10.85
N VAL A 15 43.61 -2.74 9.56
CA VAL A 15 43.46 -1.72 8.53
C VAL A 15 42.11 -1.06 8.78
N SER A 16 42.13 0.17 9.31
CA SER A 16 40.93 1.00 9.36
C SER A 16 40.58 1.37 7.92
N SER A 17 39.47 0.83 7.41
CA SER A 17 38.85 1.38 6.20
C SER A 17 38.52 2.85 6.45
N PRO A 18 38.84 3.77 5.53
CA PRO A 18 38.40 5.15 5.64
C PRO A 18 36.86 5.18 5.62
N PRO A 19 36.22 6.17 6.28
CA PRO A 19 34.79 6.35 6.18
C PRO A 19 34.45 6.59 4.71
N ASN A 20 33.73 5.65 4.10
CA ASN A 20 33.11 5.88 2.80
C ASN A 20 32.06 6.97 3.03
N ASP A 21 32.42 8.21 2.74
CA ASP A 21 31.44 9.28 2.58
C ASP A 21 30.50 8.86 1.45
N VAL A 22 29.29 8.43 1.82
CA VAL A 22 28.19 8.20 0.88
C VAL A 22 27.70 9.57 0.43
N VAL A 23 28.27 10.08 -0.67
CA VAL A 23 27.77 11.28 -1.33
C VAL A 23 26.50 10.90 -2.08
N VAL A 24 25.34 11.13 -1.46
CA VAL A 24 24.02 10.95 -2.09
C VAL A 24 23.77 12.12 -3.05
N VAL A 25 24.03 11.94 -4.34
CA VAL A 25 23.61 12.89 -5.38
C VAL A 25 22.17 12.56 -5.81
N GLY A 26 21.20 13.26 -5.23
CA GLY A 26 19.78 13.08 -5.57
C GLY A 26 19.47 13.59 -6.98
N HIS A 27 19.06 12.70 -7.88
CA HIS A 27 18.37 13.08 -9.12
C HIS A 27 16.88 13.21 -8.81
N ARG A 28 16.30 14.41 -8.99
CA ARG A 28 14.89 14.68 -8.70
C ARG A 28 14.03 14.24 -9.88
N ALA A 29 13.02 13.39 -9.67
CA ALA A 29 12.12 12.95 -10.74
C ALA A 29 11.37 14.12 -11.41
N GLU A 30 11.20 15.22 -10.68
CA GLU A 30 10.66 16.47 -11.22
C GLU A 30 11.56 17.10 -12.30
N ASP A 31 12.89 17.01 -12.13
CA ASP A 31 13.85 17.50 -13.13
C ASP A 31 13.84 16.59 -14.38
N ASP A 32 13.70 15.28 -14.19
CA ASP A 32 13.56 14.32 -15.28
C ASP A 32 12.27 14.58 -16.07
N LEU A 33 11.15 14.82 -15.38
CA LEU A 33 9.90 15.24 -16.02
C LEU A 33 10.07 16.57 -16.77
N ALA A 34 10.71 17.57 -16.16
CA ALA A 34 10.95 18.86 -16.81
C ALA A 34 11.79 18.71 -18.10
N LYS A 35 12.85 17.90 -18.06
CA LYS A 35 13.68 17.59 -19.24
C LYS A 35 12.88 16.83 -20.31
N CYS A 36 12.08 15.85 -19.91
CA CYS A 36 11.19 15.09 -20.81
C CYS A 36 10.26 16.05 -21.57
N LEU A 37 9.59 16.95 -20.84
CA LEU A 37 8.68 17.93 -21.42
C LEU A 37 9.40 18.94 -22.32
N ALA A 38 10.59 19.40 -21.93
CA ALA A 38 11.37 20.36 -22.72
C ALA A 38 11.82 19.81 -24.09
N ARG A 39 12.06 18.50 -24.19
CA ARG A 39 12.43 17.83 -25.45
C ARG A 39 11.25 17.21 -26.20
N ALA A 40 10.02 17.44 -25.75
CA ALA A 40 8.81 16.81 -26.31
C ALA A 40 8.95 15.27 -26.41
N CYS A 41 9.27 14.64 -25.27
CA CYS A 41 9.36 13.19 -25.16
C CYS A 41 8.09 12.45 -25.61
N SER A 42 8.20 11.15 -25.89
CA SER A 42 7.05 10.33 -26.31
C SER A 42 5.97 10.27 -25.22
N PRO A 43 4.68 10.04 -25.57
CA PRO A 43 3.60 9.91 -24.57
C PRO A 43 3.88 8.86 -23.49
N ALA A 44 4.43 7.70 -23.86
CA ALA A 44 4.77 6.65 -22.90
C ALA A 44 5.84 7.11 -21.90
N GLU A 45 6.86 7.81 -22.39
CA GLU A 45 7.94 8.35 -21.56
C GLU A 45 7.46 9.49 -20.66
N GLU A 46 6.58 10.36 -21.15
CA GLU A 46 6.00 11.44 -20.36
C GLU A 46 5.10 10.91 -19.23
N VAL A 47 4.29 9.87 -19.51
CA VAL A 47 3.45 9.22 -18.50
C VAL A 47 4.31 8.66 -17.38
N GLU A 48 5.38 7.93 -17.71
CA GLU A 48 6.29 7.35 -16.73
C GLU A 48 6.98 8.42 -15.89
N ALA A 49 7.54 9.45 -16.53
CA ALA A 49 8.19 10.56 -15.82
C ALA A 49 7.20 11.31 -14.91
N SER A 50 5.94 11.46 -15.35
CA SER A 50 4.89 12.10 -14.55
C SER A 50 4.46 11.26 -13.35
N LEU A 51 4.34 9.94 -13.52
CA LEU A 51 4.06 9.01 -12.42
C LEU A 51 5.16 9.09 -11.38
N GLN A 52 6.43 8.96 -11.80
CA GLN A 52 7.57 9.01 -10.89
C GLN A 52 7.65 10.34 -10.12
N ALA A 53 7.52 11.48 -10.82
CA ALA A 53 7.50 12.79 -10.18
C ALA A 53 6.34 12.93 -9.19
N SER A 54 5.15 12.42 -9.53
CA SER A 54 3.99 12.47 -8.62
C SER A 54 4.14 11.58 -7.39
N VAL A 55 4.79 10.41 -7.52
CA VAL A 55 5.07 9.50 -6.41
C VAL A 55 6.11 10.11 -5.47
N GLU A 56 7.16 10.74 -6.00
CA GLU A 56 8.15 11.48 -5.19
C GLU A 56 7.49 12.65 -4.45
N GLN A 57 6.69 13.48 -5.15
CA GLN A 57 5.92 14.56 -4.54
C GLN A 57 4.96 14.04 -3.46
N PHE A 58 4.29 12.91 -3.70
CA PHE A 58 3.44 12.25 -2.73
C PHE A 58 4.25 11.80 -1.52
N ALA A 59 5.36 11.08 -1.70
CA ALA A 59 6.26 10.65 -0.63
C ALA A 59 6.82 11.84 0.16
N ASP A 60 6.92 13.02 -0.44
CA ASP A 60 7.28 14.26 0.25
C ASP A 60 6.15 14.93 1.03
N GLY A 61 4.93 14.39 0.97
CA GLY A 61 3.75 15.03 1.55
C GLY A 61 3.28 16.24 0.75
N ARG A 62 3.83 16.47 -0.46
CA ARG A 62 3.43 17.52 -1.40
C ARG A 62 2.23 17.07 -2.23
N TYR A 63 1.15 16.69 -1.54
CA TYR A 63 -0.03 16.10 -2.18
C TYR A 63 -0.66 16.99 -3.27
N ASN A 64 -0.73 18.30 -3.03
CA ASN A 64 -1.27 19.24 -4.02
C ASN A 64 -0.42 19.31 -5.28
N ASP A 65 0.90 19.13 -5.17
CA ASP A 65 1.83 19.15 -6.30
C ASP A 65 1.67 17.86 -7.11
N ALA A 66 1.64 16.71 -6.42
CA ALA A 66 1.37 15.40 -7.02
C ALA A 66 0.05 15.37 -7.80
N GLN A 67 -1.02 15.90 -7.20
CA GLN A 67 -2.33 16.04 -7.85
C GLN A 67 -2.24 16.89 -9.12
N ARG A 68 -1.58 18.07 -9.07
CA ARG A 68 -1.44 18.95 -10.24
C ARG A 68 -0.60 18.30 -11.34
N THR A 69 0.48 17.60 -10.99
CA THR A 69 1.33 16.85 -11.91
C THR A 69 0.51 15.82 -12.69
N LEU A 70 -0.25 14.97 -11.99
CA LEU A 70 -1.05 13.93 -12.62
C LEU A 70 -2.21 14.49 -13.45
N GLN A 71 -2.91 15.51 -12.96
CA GLN A 71 -3.99 16.14 -13.73
C GLN A 71 -3.46 16.76 -15.03
N ARG A 72 -2.25 17.32 -15.03
CA ARG A 72 -1.59 17.82 -16.25
C ARG A 72 -1.20 16.68 -17.19
N ALA A 73 -0.61 15.60 -16.67
CA ALA A 73 -0.24 14.42 -17.45
C ALA A 73 -1.47 13.76 -18.09
N ILE A 74 -2.56 13.61 -17.35
CA ILE A 74 -3.84 13.09 -17.86
C ILE A 74 -4.37 13.94 -19.00
N ARG A 75 -4.30 15.27 -18.88
CA ARG A 75 -4.75 16.17 -19.96
C ARG A 75 -3.93 16.01 -21.23
N ARG A 76 -2.60 15.94 -21.12
CA ARG A 76 -1.70 15.79 -22.27
C ARG A 76 -1.82 14.41 -22.94
N ASN A 77 -2.05 13.36 -22.15
CA ASN A 77 -2.07 11.98 -22.64
C ASN A 77 -3.48 11.42 -22.89
N ARG A 78 -4.52 12.27 -22.84
CA ARG A 78 -5.92 11.83 -22.98
C ARG A 78 -6.20 11.17 -24.32
N ASP A 79 -5.65 11.70 -25.40
CA ASP A 79 -5.93 11.23 -26.75
C ASP A 79 -5.11 9.96 -27.09
N HIS A 80 -4.10 9.64 -26.27
CA HIS A 80 -3.28 8.44 -26.39
C HIS A 80 -3.85 7.23 -25.63
N GLN A 81 -5.08 7.32 -25.07
CA GLN A 81 -5.71 6.24 -24.29
C GLN A 81 -5.89 4.93 -25.05
N ALA A 82 -6.02 4.98 -26.39
CA ALA A 82 -6.12 3.78 -27.21
C ALA A 82 -4.77 3.08 -27.42
N GLU A 83 -3.69 3.86 -27.52
CA GLU A 83 -2.32 3.39 -27.73
C GLU A 83 -1.68 2.91 -26.42
N LEU A 84 -1.98 3.61 -25.32
CA LEU A 84 -1.39 3.41 -24.00
C LEU A 84 -2.46 3.21 -22.91
N PRO A 85 -3.38 2.24 -23.06
CA PRO A 85 -4.50 2.09 -22.13
C PRO A 85 -4.05 1.79 -20.70
N GLY A 86 -3.02 0.95 -20.52
CA GLY A 86 -2.41 0.65 -19.22
C GLY A 86 -1.75 1.88 -18.60
N PRO A 87 -0.73 2.49 -19.24
CA PRO A 87 -0.05 3.66 -18.70
C PRO A 87 -0.99 4.83 -18.36
N VAL A 88 -1.96 5.15 -19.23
CA VAL A 88 -2.92 6.24 -18.95
C VAL A 88 -3.89 5.88 -17.82
N SER A 89 -4.29 4.60 -17.71
CA SER A 89 -5.06 4.08 -16.57
C SER A 89 -4.29 4.22 -15.26
N SER A 90 -2.97 3.96 -15.25
CA SER A 90 -2.11 4.15 -14.08
C SER A 90 -2.11 5.59 -13.58
N LEU A 91 -2.11 6.60 -14.46
CA LEU A 91 -2.23 8.01 -14.04
C LEU A 91 -3.50 8.26 -13.21
N TYR A 92 -4.63 7.69 -13.64
CA TYR A 92 -5.89 7.80 -12.89
C TYR A 92 -5.87 6.99 -11.59
N ALA A 93 -5.23 5.82 -11.57
CA ALA A 93 -5.07 5.01 -10.36
C ALA A 93 -4.24 5.77 -9.30
N THR A 94 -3.09 6.31 -9.68
CA THR A 94 -2.24 7.10 -8.77
C THR A 94 -2.94 8.38 -8.32
N LEU A 95 -3.70 9.04 -9.20
CA LEU A 95 -4.49 10.22 -8.82
C LEU A 95 -5.59 9.87 -7.81
N ALA A 96 -6.20 8.68 -7.91
CA ALA A 96 -7.17 8.20 -6.94
C ALA A 96 -6.54 8.02 -5.55
N THR A 97 -5.34 7.43 -5.47
CA THR A 97 -4.58 7.30 -4.21
C THR A 97 -4.23 8.66 -3.62
N ILE A 98 -3.73 9.60 -4.43
CA ILE A 98 -3.44 10.96 -3.95
C ILE A 98 -4.72 11.62 -3.41
N ALA A 99 -5.83 11.53 -4.14
CA ALA A 99 -7.11 12.10 -3.73
C ALA A 99 -7.65 11.48 -2.43
N GLU A 100 -7.47 10.17 -2.22
CA GLU A 100 -7.81 9.49 -0.96
C GLU A 100 -7.09 10.11 0.24
N HIS A 101 -5.77 10.25 0.14
CA HIS A 101 -4.93 10.80 1.19
C HIS A 101 -5.12 12.31 1.36
N GLN A 102 -5.53 13.00 0.29
CA GLN A 102 -6.04 14.37 0.33
C GLN A 102 -7.51 14.43 0.69
N GLY A 103 -8.22 13.37 1.03
CA GLY A 103 -9.66 13.39 1.32
C GLY A 103 -10.61 14.08 0.35
N ASP A 104 -10.22 14.23 -0.90
CA ASP A 104 -11.08 14.67 -2.00
C ASP A 104 -11.85 13.45 -2.50
N GLU A 105 -13.00 13.19 -1.87
CA GLU A 105 -13.80 11.99 -2.14
C GLU A 105 -14.40 11.98 -3.55
N GLU A 106 -14.71 13.16 -4.10
CA GLU A 106 -15.22 13.28 -5.46
C GLU A 106 -14.11 12.95 -6.47
N LEU A 107 -12.92 13.51 -6.29
CA LEU A 107 -11.77 13.20 -7.14
C LEU A 107 -11.32 11.75 -6.98
N TRP A 108 -11.35 11.21 -5.75
CA TRP A 108 -11.04 9.81 -5.48
C TRP A 108 -11.98 8.88 -6.25
N LEU A 109 -13.29 9.08 -6.12
CA LEU A 109 -14.29 8.26 -6.80
C LEU A 109 -14.21 8.42 -8.33
N SER A 110 -14.09 9.65 -8.83
CA SER A 110 -14.09 9.94 -10.27
C SER A 110 -12.81 9.44 -10.96
N SER A 111 -11.66 9.53 -10.30
CA SER A 111 -10.38 9.01 -10.81
C SER A 111 -10.35 7.48 -10.83
N ALA A 112 -10.79 6.83 -9.74
CA ALA A 112 -10.88 5.37 -9.68
C ALA A 112 -11.86 4.81 -10.74
N ARG A 113 -12.98 5.50 -10.97
CA ARG A 113 -13.91 5.16 -12.07
C ARG A 113 -13.30 5.36 -13.45
N SER A 114 -12.53 6.44 -13.64
CA SER A 114 -11.90 6.75 -14.93
C SER A 114 -10.81 5.74 -15.28
N ASN A 115 -10.02 5.31 -14.30
CA ASN A 115 -9.08 4.19 -14.41
C ASN A 115 -9.76 2.95 -15.04
N VAL A 116 -10.83 2.44 -14.42
CA VAL A 116 -11.59 1.29 -14.95
C VAL A 116 -12.17 1.57 -16.33
N ARG A 117 -12.65 2.81 -16.58
CA ARG A 117 -13.28 3.18 -17.85
C ARG A 117 -12.29 3.12 -19.02
N VAL A 118 -11.05 3.58 -18.84
CA VAL A 118 -10.00 3.56 -19.87
C VAL A 118 -9.73 2.11 -20.28
N LEU A 119 -9.42 1.24 -19.31
CA LEU A 119 -9.13 -0.17 -19.58
C LEU A 119 -10.33 -0.89 -20.21
N ARG A 120 -11.53 -0.68 -19.68
CA ARG A 120 -12.73 -1.31 -20.23
C ARG A 120 -12.97 -0.91 -21.69
N ARG A 121 -12.71 0.35 -22.06
CA ARG A 121 -12.94 0.86 -23.42
C ARG A 121 -11.95 0.26 -24.41
N HIS A 122 -10.68 0.12 -24.03
CA HIS A 122 -9.60 -0.21 -24.98
C HIS A 122 -9.10 -1.65 -24.87
N LEU A 123 -9.27 -2.31 -23.72
CA LEU A 123 -8.91 -3.72 -23.49
C LEU A 123 -10.12 -4.63 -23.32
N GLY A 124 -11.34 -4.07 -23.21
CA GLY A 124 -12.58 -4.82 -23.05
C GLY A 124 -12.92 -5.16 -21.59
N ALA A 125 -14.22 -5.33 -21.31
CA ALA A 125 -14.73 -5.50 -19.95
C ALA A 125 -14.28 -6.77 -19.21
N GLY A 126 -13.83 -7.78 -19.96
CA GLY A 126 -13.40 -9.07 -19.44
C GLY A 126 -11.89 -9.29 -19.45
N SER A 127 -11.08 -8.29 -19.83
CA SER A 127 -9.62 -8.42 -19.74
C SER A 127 -9.17 -8.45 -18.28
N ASP A 128 -8.10 -9.20 -18.01
CA ASP A 128 -7.59 -9.39 -16.65
C ASP A 128 -7.28 -8.03 -15.99
N ALA A 129 -6.60 -7.13 -16.72
CA ALA A 129 -6.32 -5.76 -16.25
C ALA A 129 -7.60 -4.98 -15.88
N THR A 130 -8.69 -5.11 -16.66
CA THR A 130 -9.96 -4.44 -16.34
C THR A 130 -10.59 -5.04 -15.08
N LEU A 131 -10.58 -6.36 -14.94
CA LEU A 131 -11.15 -7.06 -13.79
C LEU A 131 -10.36 -6.75 -12.51
N GLU A 132 -9.04 -6.69 -12.58
CA GLU A 132 -8.16 -6.27 -11.48
C GLU A 132 -8.49 -4.84 -11.02
N GLN A 133 -8.55 -3.88 -11.94
CA GLN A 133 -8.89 -2.50 -11.58
C GLN A 133 -10.33 -2.34 -11.10
N ARG A 134 -11.25 -3.24 -11.48
CA ARG A 134 -12.59 -3.29 -10.87
C ARG A 134 -12.55 -3.76 -9.41
N LEU A 135 -11.67 -4.68 -9.05
CA LEU A 135 -11.47 -5.05 -7.64
C LEU A 135 -10.87 -3.89 -6.85
N ALA A 136 -9.87 -3.19 -7.40
CA ALA A 136 -9.32 -1.99 -6.78
C ALA A 136 -10.39 -0.87 -6.64
N PHE A 137 -11.31 -0.74 -7.60
CA PHE A 137 -12.46 0.17 -7.49
C PHE A 137 -13.43 -0.26 -6.37
N ALA A 138 -13.62 -1.56 -6.14
CA ALA A 138 -14.38 -2.02 -4.97
C ALA A 138 -13.70 -1.62 -3.65
N ASP A 139 -12.37 -1.70 -3.58
CA ASP A 139 -11.59 -1.26 -2.41
C ASP A 139 -11.75 0.27 -2.19
N THR A 140 -11.78 1.08 -3.25
CA THR A 140 -12.16 2.51 -3.19
C THR A 140 -13.57 2.72 -2.62
N LEU A 141 -14.55 1.94 -3.07
CA LEU A 141 -15.93 2.03 -2.56
C LEU A 141 -16.01 1.67 -1.07
N ILE A 142 -15.19 0.72 -0.59
CA ILE A 142 -15.07 0.39 0.83
C ILE A 142 -14.55 1.60 1.61
N GLY A 143 -13.48 2.23 1.13
CA GLY A 143 -12.90 3.42 1.75
C GLY A 143 -13.86 4.61 1.83
N LEU A 144 -14.78 4.73 0.87
CA LEU A 144 -15.87 5.71 0.85
C LEU A 144 -17.13 5.27 1.63
N GLY A 145 -17.08 4.16 2.36
CA GLY A 145 -18.22 3.62 3.13
C GLY A 145 -19.32 2.97 2.28
N LYS A 146 -19.16 2.84 0.97
CA LYS A 146 -20.14 2.31 0.00
C LYS A 146 -20.09 0.78 -0.10
N ARG A 147 -20.23 0.09 1.03
CA ARG A 147 -20.03 -1.37 1.16
C ARG A 147 -20.93 -2.21 0.26
N ALA A 148 -22.20 -1.83 0.09
CA ALA A 148 -23.14 -2.56 -0.77
C ALA A 148 -22.69 -2.52 -2.24
N ALA A 149 -22.33 -1.34 -2.74
CA ALA A 149 -21.81 -1.18 -4.09
C ALA A 149 -20.48 -1.92 -4.30
N ALA A 150 -19.63 -2.01 -3.26
CA ALA A 150 -18.41 -2.81 -3.32
C ALA A 150 -18.69 -4.33 -3.45
N ASP A 151 -19.66 -4.88 -2.70
CA ASP A 151 -20.08 -6.29 -2.83
C ASP A 151 -20.63 -6.56 -4.24
N ASP A 152 -21.42 -5.64 -4.80
CA ASP A 152 -21.95 -5.77 -6.17
C ASP A 152 -20.82 -5.81 -7.22
N VAL A 153 -19.84 -4.91 -7.12
CA VAL A 153 -18.68 -4.91 -8.02
C VAL A 153 -17.90 -6.22 -7.89
N CYS A 154 -17.62 -6.68 -6.68
CA CYS A 154 -16.91 -7.95 -6.47
C CYS A 154 -17.72 -9.15 -7.00
N LYS A 155 -19.03 -9.18 -6.78
CA LYS A 155 -19.93 -10.23 -7.28
C LYS A 155 -19.93 -10.28 -8.81
N ASP A 156 -19.92 -9.13 -9.47
CA ASP A 156 -19.83 -9.05 -10.93
C ASP A 156 -18.46 -9.48 -11.46
N VAL A 157 -17.37 -9.09 -10.80
CA VAL A 157 -16.02 -9.57 -11.16
C VAL A 157 -15.92 -11.07 -10.99
N GLN A 158 -16.41 -11.61 -9.85
CA GLN A 158 -16.43 -13.04 -9.58
C GLN A 158 -17.10 -13.82 -10.72
N ARG A 159 -18.30 -13.38 -11.12
CA ARG A 159 -19.06 -14.00 -12.23
C ARG A 159 -18.30 -13.91 -13.55
N SER A 160 -17.90 -12.69 -13.93
CA SER A 160 -17.22 -12.41 -15.20
C SER A 160 -15.90 -13.16 -15.34
N ALA A 161 -15.11 -13.25 -14.26
CA ALA A 161 -13.87 -14.00 -14.21
C ALA A 161 -14.12 -15.52 -14.28
N GLY A 162 -15.14 -16.01 -13.56
CA GLY A 162 -15.54 -17.42 -13.56
C GLY A 162 -15.97 -17.92 -14.95
N GLU A 163 -16.82 -17.16 -15.65
CA GLU A 163 -17.25 -17.45 -17.03
C GLU A 163 -16.08 -17.55 -18.02
N ARG A 164 -14.92 -16.97 -17.68
CA ARG A 164 -13.71 -16.91 -18.52
C ARG A 164 -12.60 -17.85 -18.03
N GLY A 165 -12.88 -18.70 -17.05
CA GLY A 165 -11.90 -19.62 -16.46
C GLY A 165 -10.76 -18.91 -15.70
N ARG A 166 -10.93 -17.65 -15.31
CA ARG A 166 -9.95 -16.87 -14.54
C ARG A 166 -10.14 -17.11 -13.04
N THR A 167 -9.77 -18.31 -12.58
CA THR A 167 -9.99 -18.78 -11.20
C THR A 167 -9.32 -17.89 -10.15
N GLY A 168 -8.12 -17.36 -10.42
CA GLY A 168 -7.42 -16.44 -9.51
C GLY A 168 -8.20 -15.14 -9.24
N LEU A 169 -8.73 -14.51 -10.29
CA LEU A 169 -9.55 -13.30 -10.17
C LEU A 169 -10.92 -13.60 -9.55
N ALA A 170 -11.55 -14.72 -9.94
CA ALA A 170 -12.84 -15.12 -9.40
C ALA A 170 -12.77 -15.43 -7.90
N SER A 171 -11.75 -16.16 -7.46
CA SER A 171 -11.53 -16.47 -6.04
C SER A 171 -11.15 -15.23 -5.22
N SER A 172 -10.30 -14.35 -5.77
CA SER A 172 -9.96 -13.06 -5.14
C SER A 172 -11.19 -12.18 -4.94
N ALA A 173 -12.12 -12.19 -5.90
CA ALA A 173 -13.39 -11.47 -5.80
C ALA A 173 -14.30 -12.09 -4.73
N ALA A 174 -14.44 -13.41 -4.70
CA ALA A 174 -15.19 -14.12 -3.66
C ALA A 174 -14.63 -13.85 -2.25
N PHE A 175 -13.30 -13.84 -2.11
CA PHE A 175 -12.64 -13.53 -0.84
C PHE A 175 -12.90 -12.10 -0.38
N ARG A 176 -12.84 -11.10 -1.27
CA ARG A 176 -13.21 -9.71 -0.93
C ARG A 176 -14.66 -9.60 -0.44
N ARG A 177 -15.58 -10.39 -1.00
CA ARG A 177 -16.97 -10.47 -0.50
C ARG A 177 -17.04 -11.11 0.89
N ALA A 178 -16.22 -12.13 1.16
CA ALA A 178 -16.09 -12.71 2.50
C ALA A 178 -15.61 -11.68 3.52
N TRP A 179 -14.61 -10.87 3.14
CA TRP A 179 -14.10 -9.78 3.95
C TRP A 179 -15.14 -8.70 4.21
N LEU A 180 -15.89 -8.29 3.19
CA LEU A 180 -17.01 -7.35 3.32
C LEU A 180 -18.08 -7.86 4.28
N ALA A 181 -18.43 -9.15 4.20
CA ALA A 181 -19.35 -9.78 5.13
C ALA A 181 -18.79 -9.81 6.56
N LEU A 182 -17.48 -10.06 6.72
CA LEU A 182 -16.79 -10.02 8.02
C LEU A 182 -16.85 -8.62 8.64
N LEU A 183 -16.61 -7.57 7.86
CA LEU A 183 -16.71 -6.17 8.28
C LEU A 183 -18.15 -5.80 8.67
N GLY A 184 -19.14 -6.38 7.97
CA GLY A 184 -20.56 -6.22 8.28
C GLY A 184 -21.07 -7.11 9.41
N GLN A 185 -20.18 -7.82 10.14
CA GLN A 185 -20.52 -8.76 11.22
C GLN A 185 -21.46 -9.91 10.79
N GLN A 186 -21.42 -10.29 9.50
CA GLN A 186 -22.21 -11.38 8.93
C GLN A 186 -21.38 -12.67 8.90
N ASP A 187 -21.00 -13.18 10.06
CA ASP A 187 -20.00 -14.26 10.20
C ASP A 187 -20.32 -15.51 9.39
N ARG A 188 -21.59 -15.95 9.37
CA ARG A 188 -22.03 -17.09 8.55
C ARG A 188 -21.82 -16.84 7.05
N LYS A 189 -22.13 -15.63 6.57
CA LYS A 189 -21.93 -15.23 5.18
C LYS A 189 -20.43 -15.13 4.86
N ALA A 190 -19.64 -14.58 5.78
CA ALA A 190 -18.19 -14.46 5.65
C ALA A 190 -17.52 -15.83 5.52
N SER A 191 -17.81 -16.77 6.42
CA SER A 191 -17.27 -18.13 6.35
C SER A 191 -17.65 -18.83 5.05
N ARG A 192 -18.94 -18.77 4.66
CA ARG A 192 -19.42 -19.40 3.41
C ARG A 192 -18.70 -18.84 2.17
N LEU A 193 -18.52 -17.52 2.08
CA LEU A 193 -17.83 -16.89 0.95
C LEU A 193 -16.33 -17.19 0.95
N ALA A 194 -15.71 -17.34 2.11
CA ALA A 194 -14.31 -17.74 2.22
C ALA A 194 -14.12 -19.21 1.79
N ASP A 195 -15.06 -20.09 2.14
CA ASP A 195 -15.09 -21.48 1.63
C ASP A 195 -15.28 -21.51 0.10
N GLU A 196 -16.22 -20.70 -0.42
CA GLU A 196 -16.45 -20.53 -1.86
C GLU A 196 -15.20 -20.03 -2.60
N ALA A 197 -14.44 -19.10 -2.01
CA ALA A 197 -13.19 -18.62 -2.60
C ALA A 197 -12.15 -19.75 -2.74
N VAL A 198 -12.01 -20.62 -1.72
CA VAL A 198 -11.13 -21.80 -1.79
C VAL A 198 -11.59 -22.79 -2.85
N LEU A 199 -12.91 -23.04 -2.95
CA LEU A 199 -13.47 -23.92 -3.97
C LEU A 199 -13.17 -23.41 -5.40
N ILE A 200 -13.30 -22.11 -5.62
CA ILE A 200 -13.01 -21.49 -6.93
C ILE A 200 -11.51 -21.52 -7.26
N ALA A 201 -10.64 -21.26 -6.27
CA ALA A 201 -9.19 -21.29 -6.46
C ALA A 201 -8.68 -22.72 -6.74
N GLY A 202 -9.35 -23.73 -6.17
CA GLY A 202 -8.95 -25.12 -6.21
C GLY A 202 -8.22 -25.53 -4.93
N SER A 203 -8.35 -26.80 -4.55
CA SER A 203 -7.85 -27.33 -3.27
C SER A 203 -6.32 -27.27 -3.10
N ALA A 204 -5.58 -27.13 -4.20
CA ALA A 204 -4.13 -26.97 -4.18
C ALA A 204 -3.66 -25.54 -3.89
N ASP A 205 -4.56 -24.53 -3.96
CA ASP A 205 -4.20 -23.14 -3.69
C ASP A 205 -4.09 -22.89 -2.17
N ARG A 206 -2.86 -23.03 -1.67
CA ARG A 206 -2.51 -22.76 -0.28
C ARG A 206 -2.78 -21.32 0.14
N THR A 207 -2.59 -20.35 -0.76
CA THR A 207 -2.77 -18.93 -0.43
C THR A 207 -4.22 -18.67 -0.07
N MET A 208 -5.16 -19.16 -0.90
CA MET A 208 -6.59 -18.97 -0.62
C MET A 208 -7.05 -19.76 0.61
N ALA A 209 -6.50 -20.96 0.83
CA ALA A 209 -6.76 -21.73 2.05
C ALA A 209 -6.33 -20.96 3.31
N ASP A 210 -5.14 -20.36 3.30
CA ASP A 210 -4.62 -19.58 4.41
C ASP A 210 -5.46 -18.31 4.65
N LEU A 211 -5.88 -17.62 3.58
CA LEU A 211 -6.78 -16.47 3.65
C LEU A 211 -8.14 -16.81 4.29
N ARG A 212 -8.71 -17.98 3.97
CA ARG A 212 -9.92 -18.48 4.64
C ARG A 212 -9.70 -18.69 6.13
N GLU A 213 -8.57 -19.27 6.52
CA GLU A 213 -8.24 -19.48 7.93
C GLU A 213 -8.07 -18.16 8.69
N ILE A 214 -7.57 -17.11 8.03
CA ILE A 214 -7.53 -15.75 8.59
C ILE A 214 -8.94 -15.22 8.89
N VAL A 215 -9.88 -15.40 7.96
CA VAL A 215 -11.29 -14.99 8.18
C VAL A 215 -11.89 -15.72 9.38
N ARG A 216 -11.67 -17.04 9.47
CA ARG A 216 -12.17 -17.86 10.59
C ARG A 216 -11.56 -17.45 11.92
N ALA A 217 -10.25 -17.21 11.97
CA ALA A 217 -9.57 -16.76 13.18
C ALA A 217 -10.11 -15.39 13.64
N ARG A 218 -10.36 -14.46 12.71
CA ARG A 218 -10.96 -13.15 13.05
C ARG A 218 -12.38 -13.27 13.60
N ILE A 219 -13.17 -14.21 13.11
CA ILE A 219 -14.49 -14.53 13.67
C ILE A 219 -14.32 -15.09 15.09
N ALA A 220 -13.41 -16.06 15.30
CA ALA A 220 -13.16 -16.65 16.61
C ALA A 220 -12.71 -15.61 17.66
N ILE A 221 -11.76 -14.73 17.29
CA ILE A 221 -11.29 -13.62 18.16
C ILE A 221 -12.45 -12.71 18.55
N ARG A 222 -13.35 -12.38 17.60
CA ARG A 222 -14.53 -11.56 17.87
C ARG A 222 -15.48 -12.22 18.88
N HIS A 223 -15.56 -13.54 18.88
CA HIS A 223 -16.35 -14.33 19.84
C HIS A 223 -15.59 -14.66 21.14
N GLY A 224 -14.42 -14.04 21.37
CA GLY A 224 -13.68 -14.15 22.64
C GLY A 224 -12.56 -15.19 22.66
N ASP A 225 -12.28 -15.89 21.55
CA ASP A 225 -11.14 -16.80 21.47
C ASP A 225 -9.84 -16.02 21.20
N ALA A 226 -9.21 -15.56 22.29
CA ALA A 226 -7.93 -14.86 22.23
C ALA A 226 -6.77 -15.76 21.73
N GLY A 227 -6.89 -17.09 21.83
CA GLY A 227 -5.87 -18.05 21.42
C GLY A 227 -5.88 -18.36 19.91
N ALA A 228 -6.97 -18.05 19.22
CA ALA A 228 -7.14 -18.32 17.78
C ALA A 228 -6.03 -17.70 16.91
N LEU A 229 -5.53 -16.52 17.30
CA LEU A 229 -4.47 -15.84 16.55
C LEU A 229 -3.12 -16.57 16.65
N ASP A 230 -2.72 -16.96 17.85
CA ASP A 230 -1.46 -17.67 18.08
C ASP A 230 -1.52 -19.08 17.47
N ALA A 231 -2.67 -19.76 17.57
CA ALA A 231 -2.91 -21.05 16.92
C ALA A 231 -2.88 -20.96 15.39
N LEU A 232 -3.32 -19.84 14.80
CA LEU A 232 -3.19 -19.59 13.37
C LEU A 232 -1.73 -19.31 12.98
N ALA A 233 -1.05 -18.43 13.71
CA ALA A 233 0.35 -18.08 13.45
C ALA A 233 1.28 -19.31 13.56
N ALA A 234 0.99 -20.25 14.47
CA ALA A 234 1.76 -21.48 14.59
C ALA A 234 1.70 -22.37 13.32
N ARG A 235 0.59 -22.33 12.59
CA ARG A 235 0.34 -23.18 11.40
C ARG A 235 0.77 -22.53 10.09
N LEU A 236 0.70 -21.21 10.00
CA LEU A 236 0.99 -20.49 8.77
C LEU A 236 2.48 -20.17 8.65
N ARG A 237 2.99 -20.20 7.42
CA ARG A 237 4.34 -19.77 7.07
C ARG A 237 4.31 -19.07 5.72
N GLN A 238 5.13 -18.04 5.56
CA GLN A 238 5.26 -17.31 4.31
C GLN A 238 6.72 -17.08 3.94
N SER A 239 7.02 -17.13 2.64
CA SER A 239 8.32 -16.76 2.09
C SER A 239 8.66 -15.30 2.42
N THR A 240 9.94 -15.02 2.66
CA THR A 240 10.50 -13.66 2.75
C THR A 240 10.53 -12.94 1.41
N SER A 241 10.28 -13.63 0.30
CA SER A 241 10.23 -13.07 -1.06
C SER A 241 8.88 -12.42 -1.42
N LYS A 242 7.91 -12.43 -0.52
CA LYS A 242 6.57 -11.87 -0.73
C LYS A 242 6.28 -10.81 0.34
N PRO A 243 5.48 -9.78 0.03
CA PRO A 243 5.02 -8.82 1.03
C PRO A 243 4.38 -9.53 2.23
N PRO A 244 4.72 -9.17 3.48
CA PRO A 244 4.22 -9.88 4.65
C PRO A 244 2.70 -9.72 4.82
N VAL A 245 2.01 -10.85 4.96
CA VAL A 245 0.55 -10.90 5.16
C VAL A 245 0.19 -10.56 6.61
N LEU A 246 -0.64 -9.54 6.81
CA LEU A 246 -1.12 -9.09 8.12
C LEU A 246 -2.26 -10.00 8.62
N LEU A 247 -2.04 -10.70 9.73
CA LEU A 247 -3.06 -11.51 10.41
C LEU A 247 -3.99 -10.63 11.22
N PHE A 248 -3.41 -9.77 12.05
CA PHE A 248 -4.14 -8.97 13.02
C PHE A 248 -3.46 -7.62 13.23
N ALA A 249 -4.31 -6.61 13.40
CA ALA A 249 -3.97 -5.25 13.74
C ALA A 249 -5.08 -4.76 14.69
N PRO A 250 -4.75 -4.25 15.89
CA PRO A 250 -5.77 -3.61 16.70
C PRO A 250 -6.30 -2.35 15.99
N PRO A 251 -7.50 -1.89 16.36
CA PRO A 251 -7.99 -0.59 15.89
C PRO A 251 -7.03 0.51 16.35
N ILE A 252 -6.99 1.60 15.59
CA ILE A 252 -6.30 2.82 16.02
C ILE A 252 -7.31 3.64 16.81
N ASP A 253 -7.03 3.84 18.10
CA ASP A 253 -7.86 4.69 18.96
C ASP A 253 -7.76 6.14 18.48
N ASP A 254 -8.90 6.79 18.26
CA ASP A 254 -8.94 8.24 17.99
C ASP A 254 -8.68 9.01 19.29
N PRO A 255 -7.50 9.67 19.42
CA PRO A 255 -7.16 10.44 20.62
C PRO A 255 -8.10 11.65 20.82
N ASN A 256 -8.80 12.06 19.77
CA ASN A 256 -9.71 13.20 19.74
C ASN A 256 -11.20 12.78 19.73
N SER A 257 -11.53 11.50 19.91
CA SER A 257 -12.92 10.99 19.91
C SER A 257 -13.88 11.70 20.89
N LYS A 258 -13.33 12.45 21.86
CA LYS A 258 -14.08 13.25 22.84
C LYS A 258 -14.12 14.76 22.54
N LEU A 259 -13.41 15.22 21.50
CA LEU A 259 -13.37 16.61 21.09
C LEU A 259 -14.34 16.78 19.92
N LEU A 260 -15.50 17.37 20.21
CA LEU A 260 -16.42 17.87 19.20
C LEU A 260 -15.69 18.96 18.41
N PHE A 261 -15.46 18.71 17.12
CA PHE A 261 -14.90 19.66 16.14
C PHE A 261 -13.43 20.02 16.36
N ALA A 262 -12.54 19.25 15.73
CA ALA A 262 -11.21 19.76 15.38
C ALA A 262 -11.24 20.20 13.91
N ASP A 263 -11.57 21.48 13.68
CA ASP A 263 -11.39 22.18 12.40
C ASP A 263 -9.89 22.34 12.10
N ASP A 264 -9.19 21.25 11.80
CA ASP A 264 -7.86 21.33 11.17
C ASP A 264 -7.99 20.94 9.69
N PRO A 265 -7.98 21.93 8.78
CA PRO A 265 -8.08 21.67 7.35
C PRO A 265 -6.83 21.00 6.76
N ARG A 266 -5.78 20.78 7.57
CA ARG A 266 -4.51 20.21 7.10
C ARG A 266 -4.52 18.69 7.10
N VAL A 267 -3.95 18.14 6.04
CA VAL A 267 -3.56 16.74 6.00
C VAL A 267 -2.38 16.56 6.94
N ARG A 268 -2.51 15.66 7.91
CA ARG A 268 -1.42 15.28 8.81
C ARG A 268 -0.92 13.91 8.42
N PHE A 269 0.38 13.70 8.44
CA PHE A 269 0.92 12.37 8.13
C PHE A 269 2.12 11.99 8.98
N ALA A 270 2.40 10.68 9.03
CA ALA A 270 3.58 10.11 9.61
C ALA A 270 4.00 8.88 8.80
N ASP A 271 5.29 8.83 8.48
CA ASP A 271 5.93 7.64 7.92
C ASP A 271 6.47 6.84 9.07
N VAL A 272 6.01 5.60 9.19
CA VAL A 272 6.34 4.71 10.30
C VAL A 272 7.15 3.55 9.77
N GLY A 273 8.41 3.49 10.21
CA GLY A 273 9.33 2.39 9.94
C GLY A 273 9.17 1.30 10.99
N TYR A 274 9.22 0.03 10.56
CA TYR A 274 9.21 -1.11 11.47
C TYR A 274 9.74 -2.38 10.82
N TRP A 275 10.22 -3.31 11.64
CA TRP A 275 10.60 -4.65 11.23
C TRP A 275 9.47 -5.64 11.46
N VAL A 276 9.16 -6.47 10.47
CA VAL A 276 8.38 -7.70 10.62
C VAL A 276 9.37 -8.84 10.89
N GLN A 277 9.47 -9.26 12.14
CA GLN A 277 10.39 -10.30 12.59
C GLN A 277 9.99 -11.69 12.03
N PRO A 278 10.91 -12.67 12.01
CA PRO A 278 10.61 -14.03 11.56
C PRO A 278 9.42 -14.70 12.26
N ASN A 279 9.17 -14.36 13.53
CA ASN A 279 8.03 -14.86 14.29
C ASN A 279 6.69 -14.15 13.97
N GLY A 280 6.67 -13.22 13.01
CA GLY A 280 5.49 -12.45 12.62
C GLY A 280 5.15 -11.27 13.54
N ARG A 281 5.97 -10.96 14.56
CA ARG A 281 5.80 -9.77 15.42
C ARG A 281 6.51 -8.56 14.82
N THR A 282 6.04 -7.37 15.19
CA THR A 282 6.71 -6.12 14.84
C THR A 282 7.76 -5.73 15.87
N ALA A 283 8.84 -5.10 15.42
CA ALA A 283 9.90 -4.56 16.27
C ALA A 283 10.48 -3.27 15.67
N GLY A 284 11.18 -2.48 16.49
CA GLY A 284 11.82 -1.25 16.05
C GLY A 284 10.86 -0.24 15.41
N VAL A 285 9.66 -0.10 15.99
CA VAL A 285 8.63 0.78 15.45
C VAL A 285 9.00 2.24 15.75
N GLU A 286 9.17 3.04 14.71
CA GLU A 286 9.62 4.43 14.83
C GLU A 286 8.96 5.36 13.81
N VAL A 287 8.93 6.66 14.11
CA VAL A 287 8.50 7.69 13.16
C VAL A 287 9.72 8.18 12.40
N LEU A 288 9.72 7.95 11.08
CA LEU A 288 10.79 8.39 10.17
C LEU A 288 10.58 9.85 9.75
N ARG A 289 9.33 10.22 9.47
CA ARG A 289 8.92 11.56 9.05
C ARG A 289 7.54 11.86 9.58
N THR A 290 7.25 13.13 9.87
CA THR A 290 5.91 13.55 10.26
C THR A 290 5.57 14.96 9.80
N SER A 291 4.28 15.22 9.61
CA SER A 291 3.69 16.54 9.43
C SER A 291 2.48 16.67 10.36
N GLY A 292 2.67 17.34 11.49
CA GLY A 292 1.58 17.80 12.37
C GLY A 292 0.72 16.71 13.02
N LEU A 293 1.15 15.44 13.07
CA LEU A 293 0.32 14.33 13.54
C LEU A 293 -0.06 14.43 15.04
N GLY A 294 0.83 15.02 15.85
CA GLY A 294 0.58 15.26 17.28
C GLY A 294 0.28 13.97 18.05
N GLN A 295 -0.82 13.95 18.80
CA GLN A 295 -1.21 12.83 19.67
C GLN A 295 -1.47 11.52 18.90
N TRP A 296 -1.90 11.60 17.63
CA TRP A 296 -2.10 10.45 16.75
C TRP A 296 -0.83 9.61 16.61
N SER A 297 0.36 10.21 16.72
CA SER A 297 1.62 9.48 16.53
C SER A 297 1.74 8.35 17.54
N ARG A 298 1.35 8.60 18.80
CA ARG A 298 1.43 7.60 19.87
C ARG A 298 0.45 6.45 19.67
N THR A 299 -0.78 6.74 19.23
CA THR A 299 -1.80 5.70 18.99
C THR A 299 -1.42 4.86 17.78
N ILE A 300 -0.87 5.47 16.73
CA ILE A 300 -0.35 4.76 15.54
C ILE A 300 0.84 3.86 15.90
N LEU A 301 1.87 4.38 16.60
CA LEU A 301 3.03 3.58 16.99
C LEU A 301 2.62 2.39 17.88
N LYS A 302 1.71 2.62 18.84
CA LYS A 302 1.14 1.55 19.68
C LYS A 302 0.45 0.49 18.80
N GLN A 303 -0.38 0.90 17.86
CA GLN A 303 -1.06 -0.01 16.95
C GLN A 303 -0.09 -0.86 16.13
N VAL A 304 0.92 -0.23 15.54
CA VAL A 304 1.94 -0.92 14.73
C VAL A 304 2.74 -1.92 15.58
N SER A 305 3.11 -1.56 16.81
CA SER A 305 3.81 -2.46 17.75
C SER A 305 3.02 -3.72 18.15
N GLN A 306 1.70 -3.68 17.96
CA GLN A 306 0.78 -4.75 18.32
C GLN A 306 0.32 -5.58 17.12
N ARG A 307 0.79 -5.24 15.90
CA ARG A 307 0.49 -6.01 14.71
C ARG A 307 1.05 -7.43 14.80
N ARG A 308 0.36 -8.34 14.11
CA ARG A 308 0.77 -9.73 13.92
C ARG A 308 0.66 -10.07 12.45
N TYR A 309 1.74 -10.59 11.91
CA TYR A 309 1.88 -11.06 10.54
C TYR A 309 2.01 -12.58 10.52
N VAL A 310 1.82 -13.19 9.35
CA VAL A 310 2.19 -14.58 9.13
C VAL A 310 3.70 -14.73 9.39
N PRO A 311 4.15 -15.70 10.20
CA PRO A 311 5.57 -15.92 10.42
C PRO A 311 6.34 -16.19 9.13
N LEU A 312 7.56 -15.69 9.06
CA LEU A 312 8.39 -15.74 7.86
C LEU A 312 9.28 -16.99 7.87
N ASP A 313 9.41 -17.63 6.71
CA ASP A 313 10.43 -18.65 6.44
C ASP A 313 11.78 -17.97 6.21
N ALA A 314 12.29 -17.31 7.26
CA ALA A 314 13.57 -16.63 7.25
C ALA A 314 14.69 -17.56 7.72
N SER A 315 15.90 -17.39 7.14
CA SER A 315 17.09 -18.10 7.62
C SER A 315 17.45 -17.65 9.05
N PRO A 316 18.02 -18.54 9.88
CA PRO A 316 18.47 -18.18 11.22
C PRO A 316 19.38 -16.95 11.20
N GLY A 317 19.10 -15.95 12.05
CA GLY A 317 19.88 -14.72 12.15
C GLY A 317 19.44 -13.57 11.24
N GLN A 318 18.47 -13.76 10.33
CA GLN A 318 17.88 -12.64 9.59
C GLN A 318 16.98 -11.77 10.48
N PRO A 319 17.10 -10.42 10.42
CA PRO A 319 16.31 -9.52 11.28
C PRO A 319 14.82 -9.48 10.93
N GLY A 320 14.43 -10.00 9.76
CA GLY A 320 13.08 -9.97 9.22
C GLY A 320 12.97 -9.07 8.00
N MET A 321 11.76 -8.58 7.72
CA MET A 321 11.50 -7.64 6.62
C MET A 321 11.23 -6.23 7.15
N TYR A 322 11.98 -5.24 6.69
CA TYR A 322 11.72 -3.84 7.02
C TYR A 322 10.59 -3.28 6.16
N ARG A 323 9.71 -2.49 6.77
CA ARG A 323 8.51 -1.92 6.16
C ARG A 323 8.37 -0.46 6.54
N ILE A 324 7.78 0.32 5.63
CA ILE A 324 7.49 1.73 5.83
C ILE A 324 6.04 1.96 5.44
N ASP A 325 5.20 2.34 6.40
CA ASP A 325 3.81 2.71 6.15
C ASP A 325 3.63 4.21 6.34
N ARG A 326 2.95 4.87 5.39
CA ARG A 326 2.45 6.23 5.58
C ARG A 326 1.04 6.21 6.13
N PHE A 327 0.90 6.75 7.33
CA PHE A 327 -0.38 7.06 7.95
C PHE A 327 -0.75 8.50 7.64
N THR A 328 -1.94 8.70 7.10
CA THR A 328 -2.49 10.03 6.79
C THR A 328 -3.79 10.23 7.54
N VAL A 329 -3.86 11.28 8.36
CA VAL A 329 -5.04 11.68 9.12
C VAL A 329 -5.61 12.93 8.48
N ARG A 330 -6.84 12.83 7.95
CA ARG A 330 -7.51 13.90 7.22
C ARG A 330 -9.01 13.90 7.49
N GLY A 331 -9.65 15.07 7.44
CA GLY A 331 -11.12 15.16 7.27
C GLY A 331 -11.50 15.09 5.78
N SER A 332 -12.73 14.68 5.48
CA SER A 332 -13.28 14.77 4.12
C SER A 332 -13.62 16.22 3.74
N PHE A 333 -13.59 16.52 2.44
CA PHE A 333 -14.03 17.82 1.94
C PHE A 333 -15.56 17.98 2.06
N GLY A 334 -15.97 19.16 2.46
CA GLY A 334 -17.36 19.63 2.49
C GLY A 334 -17.40 21.13 2.24
N THR A 335 -18.61 21.69 2.13
CA THR A 335 -18.81 23.13 2.05
C THR A 335 -19.43 23.58 3.37
N PRO A 336 -18.68 24.29 4.24
CA PRO A 336 -19.24 24.83 5.48
C PRO A 336 -20.48 25.67 5.21
N THR A 337 -21.47 25.61 6.09
CA THR A 337 -22.67 26.45 5.99
C THR A 337 -22.26 27.93 5.94
N GLY A 338 -22.70 28.65 4.89
CA GLY A 338 -22.36 30.06 4.68
C GLY A 338 -21.06 30.32 3.91
N SER A 339 -20.36 29.27 3.45
CA SER A 339 -19.20 29.39 2.55
C SER A 339 -19.54 28.82 1.16
N HIS A 340 -18.89 29.35 0.11
CA HIS A 340 -18.86 28.73 -1.22
C HIS A 340 -17.52 28.02 -1.52
N VAL A 341 -16.59 28.08 -0.56
CA VAL A 341 -15.26 27.48 -0.69
C VAL A 341 -15.29 26.12 -0.02
N SER A 342 -14.96 25.07 -0.79
CA SER A 342 -14.81 23.72 -0.26
C SER A 342 -13.59 23.65 0.68
N GLN A 343 -13.79 23.06 1.84
CA GLN A 343 -12.78 22.91 2.89
C GLN A 343 -12.92 21.54 3.56
N ARG A 344 -11.94 21.08 4.33
CA ARG A 344 -12.11 19.85 5.09
C ARG A 344 -12.94 20.13 6.33
N THR A 345 -14.10 19.50 6.41
CA THR A 345 -15.04 19.66 7.53
C THR A 345 -15.55 18.32 8.06
N GLY A 346 -15.21 17.21 7.41
CA GLY A 346 -15.62 15.88 7.84
C GLY A 346 -14.82 15.34 9.02
N GLU A 347 -15.37 14.32 9.67
CA GLU A 347 -14.70 13.57 10.74
C GLU A 347 -13.33 13.07 10.27
N PRO A 348 -12.25 13.26 11.06
CA PRO A 348 -10.93 12.77 10.70
C PRO A 348 -10.91 11.25 10.55
N SER A 349 -10.44 10.77 9.39
CA SER A 349 -10.19 9.36 9.10
C SER A 349 -8.70 9.10 8.88
N ILE A 350 -8.29 7.86 9.13
CA ILE A 350 -6.91 7.40 8.90
C ILE A 350 -6.86 6.60 7.59
N HIS A 351 -5.92 6.95 6.74
CA HIS A 351 -5.60 6.25 5.49
C HIS A 351 -4.15 5.79 5.53
N ILE A 352 -3.89 4.57 5.06
CA ILE A 352 -2.59 3.92 5.15
C ILE A 352 -2.16 3.50 3.75
N VAL A 353 -0.93 3.85 3.37
CA VAL A 353 -0.29 3.33 2.16
C VAL A 353 1.08 2.80 2.51
N ASP A 354 1.44 1.68 1.90
CA ASP A 354 2.77 1.09 2.00
C ASP A 354 3.75 1.88 1.12
N LEU A 355 4.76 2.47 1.74
CA LEU A 355 5.86 3.16 1.07
C LEU A 355 7.09 2.26 0.89
N THR A 356 7.08 1.02 1.36
CA THR A 356 8.26 0.15 1.34
C THR A 356 8.82 -0.03 -0.07
N GLU A 357 7.97 -0.29 -1.06
CA GLU A 357 8.42 -0.42 -2.46
C GLU A 357 8.77 0.93 -3.08
N THR A 358 8.08 2.00 -2.70
CA THR A 358 8.38 3.36 -3.17
C THR A 358 9.77 3.79 -2.68
N ASP A 359 10.08 3.54 -1.42
CA ASP A 359 11.38 3.81 -0.81
C ASP A 359 12.43 2.82 -1.31
N ALA A 360 12.12 1.53 -1.45
CA ALA A 360 13.05 0.54 -1.99
C ALA A 360 13.39 0.82 -3.47
N MET A 361 12.45 1.27 -4.29
CA MET A 361 12.73 1.74 -5.65
C MET A 361 13.57 3.02 -5.63
N SER A 362 13.30 3.93 -4.68
CA SER A 362 14.11 5.13 -4.46
C SER A 362 15.53 4.80 -3.92
N VAL A 363 15.71 3.71 -3.16
CA VAL A 363 17.02 3.19 -2.68
C VAL A 363 17.74 2.41 -3.79
N ALA A 364 17.08 1.49 -4.47
CA ALA A 364 17.66 0.66 -5.53
C ALA A 364 18.12 1.53 -6.71
N ARG A 365 17.45 2.66 -6.97
CA ARG A 365 17.91 3.65 -7.96
C ARG A 365 19.08 4.49 -7.46
N ARG A 366 19.18 4.76 -6.15
CA ARG A 366 20.42 5.30 -5.54
C ARG A 366 21.57 4.34 -5.82
N GLN A 367 21.37 3.03 -5.66
CA GLN A 367 22.40 2.00 -5.86
C GLN A 367 22.73 1.68 -7.33
N HIS A 368 21.76 1.55 -8.23
CA HIS A 368 22.03 1.32 -9.65
C HIS A 368 22.71 2.52 -10.34
N SER A 369 22.55 3.73 -9.79
CA SER A 369 23.31 4.89 -10.26
C SER A 369 24.76 4.89 -9.73
N GLU A 370 25.10 4.07 -8.72
CA GLU A 370 26.48 3.84 -8.25
C GLU A 370 27.27 2.94 -9.23
N GLU A 371 26.56 2.16 -10.06
CA GLU A 371 27.12 1.30 -11.11
C GLU A 371 26.85 1.90 -12.50
N GLY A 372 27.41 3.08 -12.78
CA GLY A 372 27.41 3.66 -14.14
C GLY A 372 28.10 2.74 -15.18
N PRO A 373 27.75 2.86 -16.47
CA PRO A 373 28.12 1.90 -17.51
C PRO A 373 29.65 1.85 -17.67
N ARG A 374 30.20 0.64 -17.66
CA ARG A 374 31.56 0.39 -18.15
C ARG A 374 31.62 0.49 -19.67
#